data_AF-A0A177Q6Z0-F1
#
_entry.id   AF-A0A177Q6Z0-F1
#
_cell.length_a   1.000
_cell.length_b   1.000
_cell.length_c   1.000
_cell.angle_alpha   90.00
_cell.angle_beta   90.00
_cell.angle_gamma   90.00
#
_symmetry.space_group_name_H-M   'P 1'
#
loop_
_entity.id
_entity.type
_entity.pdbx_description
1 polymer ?
#
loop_
_entity_poly.entity_id
_entity_poly.type
_entity_poly.pdbx_seq_one_letter_code
_entity_poly.pdbx_strand_id
1 'polypeptide(L)' 'MVCGHIHHAEIRMIGNVLYLNDGDWVESCSALVEDARGHMEILRWATPSQTRVPDNRTKAPAPALIPAQV' A
#
# COMPACT_ATOMS: atom_id res chain seq x y z
N MET A 1 12.02 8.32 -1.47
CA MET A 1 13.28 7.59 -1.20
C MET A 1 12.92 6.15 -0.98
N VAL A 2 13.55 5.23 -1.72
CA VAL A 2 13.36 3.78 -1.54
C VAL A 2 14.63 3.24 -0.89
N CYS A 3 14.48 2.55 0.23
CA CYS A 3 15.59 2.02 1.02
C CYS A 3 15.25 0.63 1.55
N GLY A 4 16.27 -0.01 2.12
CA GLY A 4 16.16 -1.21 2.94
C GLY A 4 17.05 -1.08 4.18
N HIS A 5 17.72 -2.17 4.56
CA HIS A 5 18.77 -2.24 5.61
C HIS A 5 18.29 -2.26 7.07
N ILE A 6 17.19 -1.59 7.42
CA ILE A 6 16.69 -1.56 8.81
C ILE A 6 15.73 -2.71 9.15
N HIS A 7 15.46 -3.60 8.18
CA HIS A 7 14.59 -4.79 8.30
C HIS A 7 13.15 -4.47 8.76
N HIS A 8 12.69 -3.23 8.57
CA HIS A 8 11.37 -2.79 9.01
C HIS A 8 10.56 -2.20 7.85
N ALA A 9 9.62 -2.98 7.32
CA ALA A 9 8.82 -2.54 6.19
C ALA A 9 7.87 -1.39 6.56
N GLU A 10 8.03 -0.22 5.92
CA GLU A 10 7.28 1.00 6.24
C GLU A 10 7.06 1.90 5.02
N ILE A 11 5.86 2.51 4.93
CA ILE A 11 5.54 3.63 4.05
C ILE A 11 5.16 4.81 4.95
N ARG A 12 5.91 5.92 4.88
CA ARG A 12 5.68 7.09 5.73
C ARG A 12 5.99 8.40 5.00
N MET A 13 5.19 9.42 5.26
CA MET A 13 5.54 10.80 4.91
C MET A 13 6.46 11.41 5.98
N ILE A 14 7.64 11.89 5.56
CA ILE A 14 8.59 12.61 6.40
C ILE A 14 8.77 14.00 5.79
N GLY A 15 8.08 14.98 6.36
CA GLY A 15 7.99 16.31 5.76
C GLY A 15 7.33 16.24 4.38
N ASN A 16 8.06 16.63 3.34
CA ASN A 16 7.64 16.56 1.94
C ASN A 16 8.18 15.34 1.18
N VAL A 17 8.82 14.39 1.88
CA VAL A 17 9.41 13.20 1.28
C VAL A 17 8.56 11.98 1.60
N LEU A 18 8.21 11.21 0.56
CA LEU A 18 7.69 9.86 0.71
C LEU A 18 8.86 8.90 0.98
N TYR A 19 8.91 8.37 2.20
CA TYR A 19 9.87 7.37 2.65
C TYR A 19 9.25 5.98 2.48
N LEU A 20 9.98 5.10 1.80
CA LEU A 20 9.57 3.75 1.46
C LEU A 20 10.71 2.81 1.88
N ASN A 21 10.44 1.94 2.83
CA ASN A 21 11.40 0.93 3.27
C ASN A 21 10.82 -0.47 3.08
N ASP A 22 11.58 -1.35 2.42
CA ASP A 22 11.27 -2.77 2.41
C ASP A 22 11.82 -3.46 3.68
N GLY A 23 11.11 -4.49 4.10
CA GLY A 23 11.56 -5.36 5.16
C GLY A 23 12.52 -6.43 4.63
N ASP A 24 13.03 -7.25 5.54
CA ASP A 24 13.84 -8.41 5.20
C ASP A 24 12.99 -9.59 4.70
N TRP A 25 13.67 -10.65 4.26
CA TRP A 25 13.03 -11.85 3.70
C TRP A 25 12.83 -12.96 4.74
N VAL A 26 13.37 -12.79 5.95
CA VAL A 26 13.36 -13.81 6.99
C VAL A 26 12.24 -13.55 8.00
N GLU A 27 12.19 -12.35 8.55
CA GLU A 27 11.25 -11.98 9.62
C GLU A 27 9.96 -11.36 9.06
N SER A 28 10.10 -10.40 8.15
CA SER A 28 8.96 -9.63 7.65
C SER A 28 8.44 -10.10 6.30
N CYS A 29 9.26 -10.81 5.51
CA CYS A 29 8.98 -11.35 4.18
C CYS A 29 8.07 -10.42 3.36
N SER A 30 8.56 -9.20 3.16
CA SER A 30 7.80 -8.12 2.54
C SER A 30 8.36 -7.69 1.20
N ALA A 31 7.50 -7.14 0.35
CA ALA A 31 7.87 -6.58 -0.94
C ALA A 31 7.17 -5.23 -1.13
N LEU A 32 7.93 -4.22 -1.56
CA LEU A 32 7.38 -2.95 -2.01
C LEU A 32 6.98 -3.08 -3.48
N VAL A 33 5.74 -2.70 -3.83
CA VAL A 33 5.24 -2.74 -5.21
C VAL A 33 4.58 -1.41 -5.58
N GLU A 34 4.65 -1.09 -6.86
CA GLU A 34 3.99 0.05 -7.49
C GLU A 34 3.02 -0.47 -8.55
N ASP A 35 1.77 -0.01 -8.54
CA ASP A 35 0.81 -0.33 -9.58
C ASP A 35 0.94 0.60 -10.81
N ALA A 36 0.25 0.27 -11.91
CA ALA A 36 0.31 1.06 -13.14
C ALA A 36 -0.29 2.48 -13.00
N ARG A 37 -0.90 2.81 -11.85
CA ARG A 37 -1.44 4.13 -11.52
C ARG A 37 -0.52 4.91 -10.58
N GLY A 38 0.64 4.35 -10.22
CA GLY A 38 1.63 4.97 -9.33
C GLY A 38 1.32 4.80 -7.84
N HIS A 39 0.40 3.90 -7.47
CA HIS A 39 0.10 3.60 -6.07
C HIS A 39 1.15 2.65 -5.49
N MET A 40 1.76 3.05 -4.37
CA MET A 40 2.76 2.26 -3.64
C MET A 40 2.10 1.44 -2.52
N GLU A 41 2.42 0.16 -2.42
CA GLU A 41 2.01 -0.69 -1.29
C GLU A 41 3.12 -1.64 -0.83
N ILE A 42 3.04 -2.08 0.42
CA ILE A 42 3.87 -3.18 0.95
C ILE A 42 3.02 -4.44 0.97
N LEU A 43 3.43 -5.43 0.20
CA LEU A 43 2.94 -6.79 0.29
C LEU A 43 3.71 -7.52 1.40
N ARG A 44 3.00 -8.35 2.16
CA ARG A 44 3.59 -9.28 3.12
C ARG A 44 3.22 -10.69 2.70
N TRP A 45 4.20 -11.59 2.67
CA TRP A 45 3.91 -12.99 2.45
C TRP A 45 3.04 -13.51 3.59
N ALA A 46 1.84 -13.99 3.27
CA ALA A 46 0.90 -14.45 4.27
C ALA A 46 1.36 -15.81 4.84
N THR A 47 1.84 -15.82 6.08
CA THR A 47 1.65 -17.00 6.94
C THR A 47 0.13 -17.19 7.14
N PRO A 48 -0.43 -18.42 7.24
CA PRO A 48 -1.86 -18.72 7.08
C PRO A 48 -2.88 -18.05 8.03
N SER A 49 -2.51 -17.03 8.80
CA SER A 49 -3.31 -16.43 9.87
C SER A 49 -3.52 -14.92 9.77
N GLN A 50 -3.00 -14.23 8.76
CA GLN A 50 -3.24 -12.78 8.60
C GLN A 50 -4.44 -12.50 7.71
N THR A 51 -5.63 -12.54 8.29
CA THR A 51 -6.86 -12.08 7.66
C THR A 51 -6.72 -10.59 7.32
N ARG A 52 -6.69 -10.26 6.03
CA ARG A 52 -6.60 -8.89 5.53
C ARG A 52 -7.87 -8.13 5.99
N VAL A 53 -7.73 -7.18 6.91
CA VAL A 53 -8.82 -6.26 7.24
C VAL A 53 -8.95 -5.29 6.05
N PRO A 54 -10.10 -5.20 5.37
CA PRO A 54 -10.24 -4.29 4.24
C PRO A 54 -10.09 -2.85 4.71
N ASP A 55 -9.17 -2.08 4.11
CA ASP A 55 -9.10 -0.65 4.33
C ASP A 55 -10.25 0.03 3.57
N ASN A 56 -11.25 0.53 4.30
CA ASN A 56 -12.42 1.20 3.74
C ASN A 56 -12.14 2.65 3.30
N ARG A 57 -10.88 3.11 3.36
CA ARG A 57 -10.50 4.49 3.04
C ARG A 57 -10.36 4.78 1.53
N THR A 58 -10.30 3.76 0.68
CA THR A 58 -10.04 3.93 -0.77
C THR A 58 -11.29 3.88 -1.65
N LYS A 59 -12.51 3.78 -1.09
CA LYS A 59 -13.73 3.85 -1.90
C LYS A 59 -14.02 5.31 -2.26
N ALA A 60 -13.44 5.79 -3.36
CA ALA A 60 -13.94 7.00 -4.02
C ALA A 60 -15.46 6.84 -4.24
N PRO A 61 -16.29 7.85 -3.95
CA PRO A 61 -17.71 7.75 -4.20
C PRO A 61 -17.91 7.48 -5.70
N ALA A 62 -18.69 6.45 -6.00
CA ALA A 62 -19.07 6.16 -7.39
C ALA A 62 -19.69 7.43 -7.98
N PRO A 63 -19.28 7.86 -9.20
CA PRO A 63 -19.88 9.02 -9.83
C PRO A 63 -21.38 8.78 -9.95
N ALA A 64 -22.18 9.69 -9.39
CA ALA A 64 -23.63 9.63 -9.50
C ALA A 64 -24.00 9.65 -10.99
N LEU A 65 -24.59 8.57 -11.49
CA LEU A 65 -25.24 8.57 -12.79
C LEU A 65 -26.42 9.54 -12.71
N ILE A 66 -26.21 10.75 -13.23
CA ILE A 66 -27.29 11.69 -13.51
C ILE A 66 -28.07 11.10 -14.69
N PRO A 67 -29.36 10.72 -14.54
CA PRO A 67 -30.14 10.25 -15.67
C PRO A 67 -30.25 11.38 -16.69
N ALA A 68 -29.89 11.09 -17.94
CA ALA A 68 -30.11 12.01 -19.06
C ALA A 68 -31.60 12.30 -19.16
N GLN A 69 -31.99 13.55 -18.91
CA GLN A 69 -33.37 14.00 -19.10
C GLN A 69 -33.62 14.08 -20.61
N VAL A 70 -34.59 13.28 -21.07
CA VAL A 70 -35.24 13.37 -22.39
C VAL A 70 -36.06 14.65 -22.50
#